data_AF-A0A5C6BBM3-F1
#
_entry.id   AF-A0A5C6BBM3-F1
#
_cell.length_a   1.000
_cell.length_b   1.000
_cell.length_c   1.000
_cell.angle_alpha   90.00
_cell.angle_beta   90.00
_cell.angle_gamma   90.00
#
_symmetry.space_group_name_H-M   'P 1'
#
loop_
_entity.id
_entity.type
_entity.pdbx_description
1 polymer ?
#
loop_
_entity_poly.entity_id
_entity_poly.type
_entity_poly.pdbx_seq_one_letter_code
_entity_poly.pdbx_strand_id
1 'polypeptide(L)'
;MWFDIPDKYMHLPETQQLLEAERAFEKLQSEYDAAVSEDTQNSDPSTISAILYHRMIAQQEFENALDAFKKVIGSPLPGKLSTEVLSAIESDFSQNDRPFVKGALAEMSGKVAGWKESRYLNERVCLCVLQLAAGNRSLFDQYVESAILDYRDVILWAEYPGRSRRDE
;
A
#
# COMPACT_ATOMS: atom_id res chain seq x y z
N MET A 1 1.77 -7.75 6.13
CA MET A 1 0.66 -6.90 6.63
C MET A 1 0.54 -5.61 5.83
N TRP A 2 -0.51 -5.52 5.01
CA TRP A 2 -0.82 -4.43 4.07
C TRP A 2 -1.48 -3.21 4.72
N PHE A 3 -2.11 -3.40 5.88
CA PHE A 3 -2.87 -2.37 6.59
C PHE A 3 -2.45 -2.29 8.06
N ASP A 4 -2.50 -1.10 8.65
CA ASP A 4 -2.41 -0.99 10.10
C ASP A 4 -3.81 -1.10 10.69
N ILE A 5 -4.11 -2.23 11.34
CA ILE A 5 -5.40 -2.47 11.99
C ILE A 5 -5.38 -1.83 13.39
N PRO A 6 -6.25 -0.84 13.68
CA PRO A 6 -6.33 -0.25 15.01
C PRO A 6 -6.64 -1.29 16.10
N ASP A 7 -6.00 -1.19 17.27
CA ASP A 7 -6.17 -2.11 18.41
C ASP A 7 -7.64 -2.32 18.81
N LYS A 8 -8.45 -1.26 18.71
CA LYS A 8 -9.89 -1.31 18.98
C LYS A 8 -10.67 -2.28 18.08
N TYR A 9 -10.09 -2.77 16.99
CA TYR A 9 -10.73 -3.72 16.07
C TYR A 9 -10.10 -5.12 16.14
N MET A 10 -8.99 -5.30 16.86
CA MET A 10 -8.26 -6.58 16.92
C MET A 10 -9.06 -7.75 17.51
N HIS A 11 -10.09 -7.44 18.30
CA HIS A 11 -10.96 -8.43 18.92
C HIS A 11 -12.11 -8.91 18.00
N LEU A 12 -12.32 -8.26 16.85
CA LEU A 12 -13.40 -8.61 15.94
C LEU A 12 -13.09 -9.93 15.21
N PRO A 13 -14.09 -10.80 14.99
CA PRO A 13 -13.88 -12.04 14.24
C PRO A 13 -13.47 -11.77 12.79
N GLU A 14 -13.96 -10.69 12.17
CA GLU A 14 -13.58 -10.26 10.83
C GLU A 14 -12.09 -9.87 10.75
N THR A 15 -11.53 -9.31 11.84
CA THR A 15 -10.09 -9.01 11.90
C THR A 15 -9.27 -10.30 11.91
N GLN A 16 -9.67 -11.31 12.69
CA GLN A 16 -8.95 -12.58 12.73
C GLN A 16 -9.00 -13.28 11.37
N GLN A 17 -10.17 -13.29 10.71
CA GLN A 17 -10.31 -13.83 9.36
C GLN A 17 -9.43 -13.10 8.33
N LEU A 18 -9.35 -11.76 8.41
CA LEU A 18 -8.47 -10.98 7.55
C LEU A 18 -6.99 -11.33 7.76
N LEU A 19 -6.56 -11.46 9.01
CA LEU A 19 -5.17 -11.81 9.36
C LEU A 19 -4.79 -13.22 8.90
N GLU A 20 -5.71 -14.18 9.01
CA GLU A 20 -5.51 -15.55 8.54
C GLU A 20 -5.41 -15.60 7.01
N ALA A 21 -6.34 -14.95 6.31
CA ALA A 21 -6.34 -14.87 4.85
C ALA A 21 -5.08 -14.15 4.31
N GLU A 22 -4.64 -13.08 4.98
CA GLU A 22 -3.40 -12.38 4.63
C GLU A 22 -2.18 -13.29 4.74
N ARG A 23 -2.04 -14.01 5.86
CA ARG A 23 -0.91 -14.94 6.06
C ARG A 23 -0.88 -16.06 5.02
N ALA A 24 -2.05 -16.61 4.69
CA ALA A 24 -2.17 -17.64 3.66
C ALA A 24 -1.73 -17.10 2.29
N PHE A 25 -2.18 -15.89 1.93
CA PHE A 25 -1.79 -15.23 0.69
C PHE A 25 -0.29 -14.90 0.64
N GLU A 26 0.27 -14.28 1.68
CA GLU A 26 1.71 -13.93 1.75
C GLU A 26 2.60 -15.17 1.66
N LYS A 27 2.18 -16.28 2.27
CA LYS A 27 2.89 -17.57 2.18
C LYS A 27 2.93 -18.07 0.73
N LEU A 28 1.78 -18.14 0.06
CA LEU A 28 1.69 -18.61 -1.32
C LEU A 28 2.38 -17.67 -2.32
N GLN A 29 2.37 -16.36 -2.04
CA GLN A 29 3.16 -15.38 -2.79
C GLN A 29 4.66 -15.69 -2.68
N SER A 30 5.15 -15.95 -1.47
CA SER A 30 6.56 -16.28 -1.22
C SER A 30 6.98 -17.60 -1.87
N GLU A 31 6.12 -18.62 -1.81
CA GLU A 31 6.33 -19.91 -2.50
C GLU A 31 6.39 -19.73 -4.02
N TYR A 32 5.53 -18.88 -4.59
CA TYR A 32 5.55 -18.55 -6.01
C TYR A 32 6.84 -17.81 -6.41
N ASP A 33 7.22 -16.77 -5.66
CA ASP A 33 8.42 -15.98 -5.93
C ASP A 33 9.70 -16.86 -5.83
N ALA A 34 9.73 -17.79 -4.87
CA ALA A 34 10.79 -18.81 -4.77
C ALA A 34 10.80 -19.75 -5.98
N ALA A 35 9.65 -20.29 -6.39
CA ALA A 35 9.55 -21.21 -7.53
C ALA A 35 9.90 -20.58 -8.88
N VAL A 36 9.71 -19.25 -9.03
CA VAL A 36 10.08 -18.49 -10.24
C VAL A 36 11.55 -18.03 -10.21
N SER A 37 12.13 -17.82 -9.02
CA SER A 37 13.53 -17.43 -8.87
C SER A 37 14.50 -18.61 -8.87
N GLU A 38 14.07 -19.80 -8.44
CA GLU A 38 14.78 -21.05 -8.73
C GLU A 38 14.74 -21.32 -10.23
N ASP A 39 15.93 -21.43 -10.81
CA ASP A 39 16.23 -21.53 -12.24
C ASP A 39 15.12 -22.20 -13.06
N THR A 40 14.44 -21.40 -13.90
CA THR A 40 13.28 -21.75 -14.76
C THR A 40 13.42 -23.03 -15.61
N GLN A 41 14.60 -23.64 -15.64
CA GLN A 41 14.88 -24.91 -16.32
C GLN A 41 14.55 -26.16 -15.49
N ASN A 42 14.41 -26.07 -14.16
CA ASN A 42 14.18 -27.24 -13.29
C ASN A 42 12.84 -27.23 -12.55
N SER A 43 12.08 -26.12 -12.58
CA SER A 43 10.79 -26.04 -11.92
C SER A 43 9.73 -26.79 -12.72
N ASP A 44 9.15 -27.83 -12.12
CA ASP A 44 8.04 -28.59 -12.72
C ASP A 44 6.84 -27.66 -13.01
N PRO A 45 6.41 -27.52 -14.28
CA PRO A 45 5.27 -26.68 -14.64
C PRO A 45 3.98 -27.03 -13.89
N SER A 46 3.81 -28.31 -13.51
CA SER A 46 2.63 -28.75 -12.77
C SER A 46 2.62 -28.19 -11.33
N THR A 47 3.80 -28.10 -10.72
CA THR A 47 4.00 -27.51 -9.39
C THR A 47 3.73 -25.99 -9.42
N ILE A 48 4.27 -25.29 -10.41
CA ILE A 48 4.02 -23.84 -10.59
C ILE A 48 2.52 -23.59 -10.82
N SER A 49 1.86 -24.40 -11.66
CA SER A 49 0.43 -24.27 -11.92
C SER A 49 -0.42 -24.49 -10.67
N ALA A 50 -0.05 -25.44 -9.81
CA ALA A 50 -0.75 -25.69 -8.55
C ALA A 50 -0.58 -24.51 -7.57
N ILE A 51 0.65 -23.97 -7.44
CA ILE A 51 0.92 -22.79 -6.61
C ILE A 51 0.10 -21.58 -7.11
N LEU A 52 0.07 -21.35 -8.42
CA LEU A 52 -0.73 -20.27 -9.03
C LEU A 52 -2.23 -20.41 -8.72
N TYR A 53 -2.77 -21.62 -8.84
CA TYR A 53 -4.18 -21.89 -8.54
C TYR A 53 -4.51 -21.61 -7.07
N HIS A 54 -3.69 -22.12 -6.14
CA HIS A 54 -3.88 -21.88 -4.71
C HIS A 54 -3.70 -20.41 -4.34
N ARG A 55 -2.73 -19.72 -4.94
CA ARG A 55 -2.53 -18.27 -4.76
C ARG A 55 -3.76 -17.48 -5.21
N MET A 56 -4.38 -17.84 -6.33
CA MET A 56 -5.59 -17.19 -6.83
C MET A 56 -6.77 -17.36 -5.84
N ILE A 57 -6.93 -18.57 -5.27
CA ILE A 57 -7.95 -18.81 -4.24
C ILE A 57 -7.68 -17.97 -2.99
N ALA A 58 -6.46 -18.01 -2.46
CA ALA A 58 -6.08 -17.26 -1.27
C ALA A 58 -6.22 -15.74 -1.47
N GLN A 59 -5.93 -15.25 -2.67
CA GLN A 59 -6.19 -13.87 -3.05
C GLN A 59 -7.68 -13.53 -2.94
N GLN A 60 -8.56 -14.36 -3.50
CA GLN A 60 -10.00 -14.15 -3.44
C GLN A 60 -10.53 -14.22 -2.00
N GLU A 61 -10.01 -15.12 -1.17
CA GLU A 61 -10.37 -15.21 0.25
C GLU A 61 -9.92 -13.97 1.02
N PHE A 62 -8.72 -13.46 0.75
CA PHE A 62 -8.23 -12.20 1.31
C PHE A 62 -9.10 -11.01 0.89
N GLU A 63 -9.51 -10.94 -0.38
CA GLU A 63 -10.46 -9.94 -0.89
C GLU A 63 -11.76 -9.94 -0.10
N ASN A 64 -12.36 -11.13 0.05
CA ASN A 64 -13.63 -11.29 0.73
C ASN A 64 -13.52 -10.94 2.22
N ALA A 65 -12.44 -11.35 2.88
CA ALA A 65 -12.20 -11.04 4.29
C ALA A 65 -11.98 -9.53 4.50
N LEU A 66 -11.24 -8.88 3.60
CA LEU A 66 -11.02 -7.43 3.65
C LEU A 66 -12.33 -6.66 3.47
N ASP A 67 -13.18 -7.06 2.53
CA ASP A 67 -14.47 -6.43 2.30
C ASP A 67 -15.45 -6.66 3.47
N ALA A 68 -15.44 -7.84 4.07
CA ALA A 68 -16.20 -8.11 5.29
C ALA A 68 -15.74 -7.21 6.44
N PHE A 69 -14.43 -7.11 6.66
CA PHE A 69 -13.87 -6.26 7.69
C PHE A 69 -14.22 -4.77 7.46
N LYS A 70 -14.02 -4.27 6.25
CA LYS A 70 -14.39 -2.91 5.84
C LYS A 70 -15.86 -2.56 6.09
N LYS A 71 -16.78 -3.52 5.92
CA LYS A 71 -18.21 -3.32 6.22
C LYS A 71 -18.47 -3.08 7.71
N VAL A 72 -17.68 -3.69 8.59
CA VAL A 72 -17.83 -3.57 10.04
C VAL A 72 -17.25 -2.26 10.56
N ILE A 73 -16.07 -1.87 10.07
CA ILE A 73 -15.33 -0.73 10.64
C ILE A 73 -15.51 0.59 9.88
N GLY A 74 -16.06 0.55 8.66
CA GLY A 74 -16.08 1.66 7.73
C GLY A 74 -14.80 1.71 6.88
N SER A 75 -14.93 2.15 5.62
CA SER A 75 -13.80 2.35 4.71
C SER A 75 -13.42 3.82 4.60
N PRO A 76 -12.16 4.15 4.28
CA PRO A 76 -11.03 3.25 3.99
C PRO A 76 -10.15 2.97 5.23
N LEU A 77 -9.42 1.85 5.19
CA LEU A 77 -8.39 1.53 6.19
C LEU A 77 -7.11 2.31 5.91
N PRO A 78 -6.42 2.84 6.94
CA PRO A 78 -5.08 3.38 6.77
C PRO A 78 -4.12 2.29 6.29
N GLY A 79 -3.43 2.56 5.18
CA GLY A 79 -2.35 1.73 4.69
C GLY A 79 -1.13 1.82 5.61
N LYS A 80 -0.39 0.71 5.70
CA LYS A 80 0.84 0.67 6.50
C LYS A 80 1.98 1.40 5.78
N LEU A 81 2.57 2.39 6.44
CA LEU A 81 3.72 3.13 5.91
C LEU A 81 5.02 2.32 6.05
N SER A 82 5.89 2.41 5.04
CA SER A 82 7.21 1.79 5.08
C SER A 82 8.21 2.58 5.93
N THR A 83 9.31 1.93 6.29
CA THR A 83 10.43 2.52 7.04
C THR A 83 11.05 3.70 6.30
N GLU A 84 11.13 3.61 4.99
CA GLU A 84 11.66 4.62 4.07
C GLU A 84 10.78 5.88 4.10
N VAL A 85 9.45 5.70 4.01
CA VAL A 85 8.48 6.79 4.12
C VAL A 85 8.56 7.44 5.50
N LEU A 86 8.61 6.64 6.58
CA LEU A 86 8.71 7.17 7.94
C LEU A 86 10.01 7.98 8.14
N SER A 87 11.13 7.53 7.58
CA SER A 87 12.40 8.24 7.64
C SER A 87 12.37 9.56 6.89
N ALA A 88 11.76 9.59 5.69
CA ALA A 88 11.59 10.82 4.91
C ALA A 88 10.73 11.86 5.67
N ILE A 89 9.63 11.44 6.31
CA ILE A 89 8.80 12.32 7.15
C ILE A 89 9.63 12.93 8.29
N GLU A 90 10.50 12.13 8.91
CA GLU A 90 11.34 12.59 10.02
C GLU A 90 12.45 13.55 9.59
N SER A 91 12.93 13.42 8.35
CA SER A 91 13.88 14.33 7.72
C SER A 91 13.24 15.68 7.38
N ASP A 92 12.10 15.64 6.69
CA ASP A 92 11.62 16.80 5.94
C ASP A 92 10.61 17.66 6.74
N PHE A 93 9.95 17.08 7.75
CA PHE A 93 8.90 17.77 8.50
C PHE A 93 9.26 18.02 9.97
N SER A 94 8.75 19.15 10.47
CA SER A 94 8.87 19.55 11.87
C SER A 94 8.24 18.52 12.81
N GLN A 95 8.76 18.37 14.04
CA GLN A 95 8.22 17.42 15.02
C GLN A 95 6.71 17.59 15.27
N ASN A 96 6.21 18.82 15.16
CA ASN A 96 4.79 19.13 15.36
C ASN A 96 3.90 18.66 14.20
N ASP A 97 4.42 18.63 12.97
CA ASP A 97 3.66 18.24 11.78
C ASP A 97 3.72 16.73 11.49
N ARG A 98 4.75 16.03 11.98
CA ARG A 98 4.95 14.58 11.72
C ARG A 98 3.72 13.71 12.02
N PRO A 99 3.00 13.85 13.15
CA PRO A 99 1.84 13.00 13.42
C PRO A 99 0.73 13.18 12.38
N PHE A 100 0.52 14.41 11.93
CA PHE A 100 -0.47 14.74 10.91
C PHE A 100 -0.06 14.15 9.54
N VAL A 101 1.18 14.37 9.12
CA VAL A 101 1.71 13.85 7.84
C VAL A 101 1.66 12.32 7.80
N LYS A 102 2.04 11.64 8.90
CA LYS A 102 1.93 10.18 9.02
C LYS A 102 0.48 9.71 8.85
N GLY A 103 -0.47 10.37 9.52
CA GLY A 103 -1.90 10.02 9.41
C GLY A 103 -2.45 10.21 8.00
N ALA A 104 -2.15 11.35 7.38
CA ALA A 104 -2.63 11.69 6.03
C ALA A 104 -2.07 10.74 4.96
N LEU A 105 -0.78 10.39 5.01
CA LEU A 105 -0.20 9.42 4.09
C LEU A 105 -0.78 8.02 4.28
N ALA A 106 -1.00 7.59 5.53
CA ALA A 106 -1.62 6.28 5.78
C ALA A 106 -3.04 6.22 5.22
N GLU A 107 -3.85 7.27 5.43
CA GLU A 107 -5.19 7.36 4.85
C GLU A 107 -5.15 7.40 3.31
N MET A 108 -4.23 8.17 2.73
CA MET A 108 -4.00 8.25 1.29
C MET A 108 -3.66 6.88 0.70
N SER A 109 -2.69 6.15 1.26
CA SER A 109 -2.33 4.80 0.80
C SER A 109 -3.53 3.84 0.82
N GLY A 110 -4.38 3.97 1.83
CA GLY A 110 -5.65 3.22 1.91
C GLY A 110 -6.61 3.49 0.75
N LYS A 111 -6.61 4.71 0.20
CA LYS A 111 -7.49 5.18 -0.89
C LYS A 111 -6.91 4.96 -2.29
N VAL A 112 -5.63 5.27 -2.47
CA VAL A 112 -4.95 5.35 -3.77
C VAL A 112 -4.89 3.99 -4.45
N ALA A 113 -4.49 2.96 -3.70
CA ALA A 113 -4.06 1.70 -4.30
C ALA A 113 -4.79 0.49 -3.71
N GLY A 114 -5.50 0.68 -2.59
CA GLY A 114 -6.02 -0.43 -1.80
C GLY A 114 -4.92 -1.48 -1.57
N TRP A 115 -5.30 -2.75 -1.55
CA TRP A 115 -4.35 -3.88 -1.49
C TRP A 115 -4.04 -4.48 -2.87
N LYS A 116 -4.76 -4.07 -3.93
CA LYS A 116 -4.63 -4.63 -5.30
C LYS A 116 -3.38 -4.13 -6.01
N GLU A 117 -2.93 -2.93 -5.66
CA GLU A 117 -1.69 -2.37 -6.16
C GLU A 117 -0.51 -2.76 -5.27
N SER A 118 0.68 -2.91 -5.85
CA SER A 118 1.84 -3.38 -5.11
C SER A 118 2.22 -2.43 -3.95
N ARG A 119 2.73 -3.01 -2.85
CA ARG A 119 3.28 -2.24 -1.72
C ARG A 119 4.34 -1.23 -2.18
N TYR A 120 5.12 -1.60 -3.18
CA TYR A 120 6.13 -0.74 -3.80
C TYR A 120 5.53 0.50 -4.49
N LEU A 121 4.37 0.36 -5.13
CA LEU A 121 3.69 1.51 -5.73
C LEU A 121 3.19 2.48 -4.66
N ASN A 122 2.55 1.96 -3.60
CA ASN A 122 2.11 2.78 -2.47
C ASN A 122 3.27 3.56 -1.84
N GLU A 123 4.38 2.89 -1.58
CA GLU A 123 5.61 3.52 -1.08
C GLU A 123 6.12 4.60 -2.02
N ARG A 124 6.23 4.30 -3.33
CA ARG A 124 6.67 5.27 -4.34
C ARG A 124 5.80 6.51 -4.37
N VAL A 125 4.48 6.36 -4.34
CA VAL A 125 3.54 7.50 -4.31
C VAL A 125 3.76 8.35 -3.06
N CYS A 126 3.87 7.74 -1.88
CA CYS A 126 4.16 8.46 -0.64
C CYS A 126 5.47 9.26 -0.72
N LEU A 127 6.54 8.65 -1.25
CA LEU A 127 7.82 9.33 -1.42
C LEU A 127 7.73 10.49 -2.43
N CYS A 128 7.01 10.33 -3.54
CA CYS A 128 6.77 11.41 -4.49
C CYS A 128 6.02 12.59 -3.86
N VAL A 129 4.98 12.32 -3.05
CA VAL A 129 4.24 13.35 -2.31
C VAL A 129 5.18 14.12 -1.37
N LEU A 130 6.00 13.40 -0.59
CA LEU A 130 6.94 14.01 0.35
C LEU A 130 7.99 14.86 -0.38
N GLN A 131 8.57 14.33 -1.46
CA GLN A 131 9.54 15.03 -2.30
C GLN A 131 8.96 16.35 -2.86
N LEU A 132 7.76 16.30 -3.43
CA LEU A 132 7.10 17.47 -4.00
C LEU A 132 6.71 18.50 -2.94
N ALA A 133 6.31 18.04 -1.76
CA ALA A 133 5.97 18.91 -0.64
C ALA A 133 7.21 19.59 -0.04
N ALA A 134 8.37 18.93 -0.04
CA ALA A 134 9.64 19.43 0.49
C ALA A 134 9.50 20.06 1.90
N GLY A 135 8.79 19.37 2.80
CA GLY A 135 8.52 19.84 4.17
C GLY A 135 7.44 20.93 4.29
N ASN A 136 6.89 21.44 3.19
CA ASN A 136 5.81 22.42 3.21
C ASN A 136 4.45 21.74 3.35
N ARG A 137 3.80 21.99 4.49
CA ARG A 137 2.49 21.40 4.82
C ARG A 137 1.38 21.75 3.83
N SER A 138 1.33 22.99 3.33
CA SER A 138 0.26 23.39 2.41
C SER A 138 0.40 22.72 1.04
N LEU A 139 1.64 22.49 0.59
CA LEU A 139 1.91 21.72 -0.62
C LEU A 139 1.65 20.23 -0.41
N PHE A 140 2.04 19.71 0.76
CA PHE A 140 1.75 18.32 1.14
C PHE A 140 0.27 17.99 1.01
N ASP A 141 -0.61 18.81 1.60
CA ASP A 141 -2.06 18.59 1.53
C ASP A 141 -2.57 18.55 0.08
N GLN A 142 -2.08 19.46 -0.79
CA GLN A 142 -2.44 19.49 -2.21
C GLN A 142 -2.00 18.24 -2.97
N TYR A 143 -0.79 17.74 -2.70
CA TYR A 143 -0.27 16.55 -3.36
C TYR A 143 -0.93 15.26 -2.84
N VAL A 144 -1.34 15.22 -1.57
CA VAL A 144 -2.18 14.13 -1.05
C VAL A 144 -3.53 14.10 -1.77
N GLU A 145 -4.22 15.23 -1.89
CA GLU A 145 -5.49 15.31 -2.63
C GLU A 145 -5.32 14.89 -4.10
N SER A 146 -4.25 15.35 -4.74
CA SER A 146 -3.94 14.99 -6.13
C SER A 146 -3.66 13.49 -6.26
N ALA A 147 -2.94 12.89 -5.32
CA ALA A 147 -2.64 11.46 -5.33
C ALA A 147 -3.91 10.61 -5.19
N ILE A 148 -4.83 11.01 -4.31
CA ILE A 148 -6.12 10.33 -4.12
C ILE A 148 -6.96 10.38 -5.41
N LEU A 149 -6.90 11.48 -6.15
CA LEU A 149 -7.60 11.62 -7.43
C LEU A 149 -6.95 10.80 -8.55
N ASP A 150 -5.65 11.01 -8.76
CA ASP A 150 -4.82 10.26 -9.72
C ASP A 150 -3.34 10.28 -9.29
N TYR A 151 -2.89 9.18 -8.69
CA TYR A 151 -1.51 9.05 -8.22
C TYR A 151 -0.47 9.12 -9.33
N ARG A 152 -0.84 8.85 -10.59
CA ARG A 152 0.09 8.87 -11.73
C ARG A 152 0.56 10.27 -12.03
N ASP A 153 -0.30 11.28 -11.81
CA ASP A 153 0.06 12.69 -11.97
C ASP A 153 1.13 13.08 -10.95
N VAL A 154 0.99 12.65 -9.70
CA VAL A 154 1.96 12.93 -8.65
C VAL A 154 3.32 12.29 -8.93
N ILE A 155 3.33 11.04 -9.40
CA ILE A 155 4.56 10.37 -9.85
C ILE A 155 5.19 11.15 -11.01
N LEU A 156 4.39 11.52 -12.02
CA LEU A 156 4.86 12.27 -13.18
C LEU A 156 5.48 13.61 -12.77
N TRP A 157 4.85 14.35 -11.86
CA TRP A 157 5.33 15.65 -11.40
C TRP A 157 6.63 15.55 -10.60
N ALA A 158 6.77 14.51 -9.78
CA ALA A 158 7.98 14.28 -8.99
C ALA A 158 9.17 13.84 -9.85
N GLU A 159 8.94 12.98 -10.85
CA GLU A 159 10.00 12.41 -11.70
C GLU A 159 10.34 13.32 -12.88
N TYR A 160 9.40 14.14 -13.34
CA TYR A 160 9.53 15.02 -14.49
C TYR A 160 9.04 16.44 -14.15
N PRO A 161 9.79 17.20 -13.34
CA PRO A 161 9.36 18.52 -12.88
C PRO A 161 9.11 19.53 -14.01
N GLY A 162 9.73 19.34 -15.19
CA GLY A 162 9.45 20.12 -16.41
C GLY A 162 8.17 19.76 -17.17
N ARG A 163 7.39 18.79 -16.68
CA ARG A 163 6.07 18.40 -17.20
C ARG A 163 4.95 18.61 -16.16
N SER A 164 5.26 19.29 -15.06
CA SER A 164 4.36 19.44 -13.92
C SER A 164 3.42 20.64 -14.05
N ARG A 165 2.15 20.37 -13.76
CA ARG A 165 0.96 21.25 -13.71
C ARG A 165 0.86 22.26 -14.87
N ARG A 166 0.23 21.80 -15.97
CA ARG A 166 -0.30 22.59 -17.10
C ARG A 166 0.27 24.01 -17.20
N ASP A 167 1.10 24.22 -18.21
CA ASP A 167 1.17 25.51 -18.88
C ASP A 167 -0.26 25.89 -19.34
N GLU A 168 -1.06 26.50 -18.46
CA GLU A 168 -2.33 27.18 -18.73
C GLU A 168 -2.83 27.95 -17.48
#